data_AF-A0A1M3HG58-F1
#
_entry.id   AF-A0A1M3HG58-F1
#
_cell.length_a   1.000
_cell.length_b   1.000
_cell.length_c   1.000
_cell.angle_alpha   90.00
_cell.angle_beta   90.00
_cell.angle_gamma   90.00
#
_symmetry.space_group_name_H-M   'P 1'
#
loop_
_entity.id
_entity.type
_entity.pdbx_description
1 polymer ?
#
loop_
_entity_poly.entity_id
_entity_poly.type
_entity_poly.pdbx_seq_one_letter_code
_entity_poly.pdbx_strand_id
1 'polypeptide(L)'
;MTKTLVDLTRELLSSGVFNHLPDNEIARLHWMIMQGQREDQLPLQPLFSYWYRGDFYASNTSPRLLQQCNEYLQRMGQPLIDVYGEEFYEA
;
A
#
# COMPACT_ATOMS: atom_id res chain seq x y z
N MET A 1 -9.34 -16.15 5.52
CA MET A 1 -9.24 -15.01 6.46
C MET A 1 -8.99 -13.76 5.64
N THR A 2 -9.80 -12.71 5.82
CA THR A 2 -9.60 -11.39 5.22
C THR A 2 -8.53 -10.65 6.01
N LYS A 3 -7.41 -10.30 5.38
CA LYS A 3 -6.33 -9.53 6.01
C LYS A 3 -6.81 -8.12 6.34
N THR A 4 -6.37 -7.57 7.47
CA THR A 4 -6.67 -6.18 7.84
C THR A 4 -5.80 -5.21 7.04
N LEU A 5 -6.14 -3.92 7.07
CA LEU A 5 -5.32 -2.86 6.49
C LEU A 5 -3.89 -2.86 7.05
N VAL A 6 -3.76 -3.11 8.35
CA VAL A 6 -2.47 -3.12 9.06
C VAL A 6 -1.63 -4.31 8.61
N ASP A 7 -2.24 -5.49 8.47
CA ASP A 7 -1.54 -6.69 7.99
C ASP A 7 -0.99 -6.46 6.58
N LEU A 8 -1.82 -5.95 5.67
CA LEU A 8 -1.42 -5.65 4.30
C LEU A 8 -0.30 -4.60 4.25
N THR A 9 -0.41 -3.52 5.03
CA THR A 9 0.61 -2.47 5.06
C THR A 9 1.96 -2.99 5.60
N ARG A 10 1.93 -3.87 6.60
CA ARG A 10 3.15 -4.53 7.12
C ARG A 10 3.80 -5.44 6.11
N GLU A 11 3.00 -6.18 5.34
CA GLU A 11 3.52 -7.03 4.26
C GLU A 11 4.14 -6.19 3.14
N LEU A 12 3.52 -5.07 2.75
CA LEU A 12 4.05 -4.14 1.76
C LEU A 12 5.40 -3.51 2.20
N LEU A 13 5.50 -3.13 3.48
CA LEU A 13 6.77 -2.68 4.06
C LEU A 13 7.84 -3.76 4.01
N SER A 14 7.49 -4.98 4.44
CA SER A 14 8.44 -6.10 4.52
C SER A 14 8.85 -6.61 3.14
N SER A 15 8.00 -6.46 2.14
CA SER A 15 8.31 -6.82 0.77
C SER A 15 9.12 -5.74 0.06
N GLY A 16 9.25 -4.54 0.62
CA GLY A 16 10.05 -3.46 0.04
C GLY A 16 9.33 -2.64 -1.03
N VAL A 17 8.00 -2.71 -1.10
CA VAL A 17 7.17 -1.89 -2.01
C VAL A 17 7.40 -0.39 -1.80
N PHE A 18 7.79 0.00 -0.58
CA PHE A 18 8.03 1.39 -0.20
C PHE A 18 9.52 1.76 -0.18
N ASN A 19 10.44 0.90 -0.63
CA ASN A 19 11.89 1.16 -0.52
C ASN A 19 12.40 2.35 -1.33
N HIS A 20 11.65 2.78 -2.35
CA HIS A 20 11.97 3.97 -3.13
C HIS A 20 11.51 5.27 -2.43
N LEU A 21 10.67 5.18 -1.40
CA LEU A 21 10.24 6.32 -0.61
C LEU A 21 11.38 6.76 0.32
N PRO A 22 11.46 8.06 0.66
CA PRO A 22 12.47 8.55 1.58
C PRO A 22 12.23 8.04 3.01
N ASP A 23 13.32 7.89 3.78
CA ASP A 23 13.29 7.27 5.12
C ASP A 23 12.30 7.92 6.09
N ASN A 24 12.08 9.24 5.98
CA ASN A 24 11.13 9.97 6.81
C ASN A 24 9.67 9.56 6.52
N GLU A 25 9.34 9.23 5.27
CA GLU A 25 8.03 8.72 4.89
C GLU A 25 7.85 7.27 5.32
N ILE A 26 8.89 6.44 5.18
CA ILE A 26 8.89 5.06 5.69
C ILE A 26 8.69 5.05 7.22
N ALA A 27 9.43 5.90 7.95
CA ALA A 27 9.30 6.04 9.39
C ALA A 27 7.90 6.52 9.81
N ARG A 28 7.31 7.45 9.06
CA ARG A 28 5.93 7.89 9.27
C ARG A 28 4.94 6.74 9.04
N LEU A 29 5.13 5.93 8.00
CA LEU A 29 4.30 4.76 7.73
C LEU A 29 4.35 3.77 8.90
N HIS A 30 5.57 3.47 9.38
CA HIS A 30 5.79 2.62 10.56
C HIS A 30 5.08 3.17 11.81
N TRP A 31 5.18 4.47 12.05
CA TRP A 31 4.51 5.10 13.19
C TRP A 31 2.98 4.99 13.08
N MET A 32 2.41 5.22 11.89
CA MET A 32 0.97 5.13 11.65
C MET A 32 0.42 3.71 11.90
N ILE A 33 1.12 2.66 11.45
CA ILE A 33 0.70 1.27 11.70
C ILE A 33 0.90 0.82 13.14
N MET A 34 1.85 1.43 13.87
CA MET A 34 2.08 1.15 15.30
C MET A 34 1.01 1.81 16.17
N GLN A 35 0.60 3.04 15.85
CA GLN A 35 -0.47 3.74 16.56
C GLN A 35 -1.86 3.18 16.23
N GLY A 36 -2.03 2.65 15.01
CA GLY A 36 -3.27 2.10 14.49
C GLY A 36 -3.70 0.73 15.01
N GLN A 37 -3.39 0.34 16.26
CA GLN A 37 -3.85 -0.94 16.79
C GLN A 37 -5.38 -1.03 17.00
N ARG A 38 -6.10 0.08 16.81
CA ARG A 38 -7.56 0.13 16.70
C ARG A 38 -7.92 0.63 15.29
N GLU A 39 -8.51 -0.22 14.46
CA GLU A 39 -8.90 0.09 13.08
C GLU A 39 -9.74 1.37 12.97
N ASP A 40 -10.53 1.68 14.00
CA ASP A 40 -11.39 2.87 14.07
C ASP A 40 -10.62 4.21 14.13
N GLN A 41 -9.32 4.20 14.47
CA GLN A 41 -8.48 5.41 14.60
C GLN A 41 -7.41 5.51 13.50
N LEU A 42 -7.38 4.57 12.56
CA LEU A 42 -6.40 4.59 11.49
C LEU A 42 -6.76 5.65 10.45
N PRO A 43 -5.84 6.57 10.12
CA PRO A 43 -6.04 7.50 9.02
C PRO A 43 -5.96 6.74 7.69
N LEU A 44 -7.10 6.19 7.25
CA LEU A 44 -7.24 5.35 6.05
C LEU A 44 -6.73 6.05 4.80
N GLN A 45 -7.13 7.32 4.62
CA GLN A 45 -6.78 8.10 3.42
C GLN A 45 -5.26 8.30 3.26
N PRO A 46 -4.53 8.75 4.29
CA PRO A 46 -3.07 8.76 4.26
C PRO A 46 -2.44 7.40 3.94
N LEU A 47 -2.96 6.30 4.50
CA LEU A 47 -2.41 4.96 4.21
C LEU A 47 -2.63 4.54 2.76
N PHE A 48 -3.84 4.76 2.22
CA PHE A 48 -4.11 4.46 0.81
C PHE A 48 -3.25 5.32 -0.11
N SER A 49 -3.01 6.59 0.22
CA SER A 49 -2.08 7.43 -0.56
C SER A 49 -0.67 6.83 -0.65
N TYR A 50 -0.18 6.22 0.42
CA TYR A 50 1.09 5.48 0.36
C TYR A 50 0.98 4.22 -0.49
N TRP A 51 -0.12 3.47 -0.39
CA TRP A 51 -0.33 2.27 -1.21
C TRP A 51 -0.33 2.60 -2.71
N TYR A 52 -0.98 3.69 -3.15
CA TYR A 52 -0.95 4.10 -4.56
C TYR A 52 0.42 4.55 -5.05
N ARG A 53 1.30 4.99 -4.14
CA ARG A 53 2.69 5.34 -4.45
C ARG A 53 3.64 4.16 -4.32
N GLY A 54 3.16 2.99 -3.90
CA GLY A 54 3.97 1.80 -3.73
C GLY A 54 4.51 1.29 -5.07
N ASP A 55 5.77 0.87 -5.09
CA ASP A 55 6.35 0.19 -6.24
C ASP A 55 6.15 -1.33 -6.09
N PHE A 56 5.09 -1.82 -6.71
CA PHE A 56 4.75 -3.24 -6.71
C PHE A 56 5.58 -4.06 -7.70
N TYR A 57 6.44 -3.43 -8.51
CA TYR A 57 7.28 -4.08 -9.52
C TYR A 57 8.76 -4.21 -9.11
N ALA A 58 9.33 -3.20 -8.43
CA ALA A 58 10.74 -3.25 -8.01
C ALA A 58 10.99 -4.30 -6.94
N SER A 59 9.96 -4.65 -6.19
CA SER A 59 10.02 -5.81 -5.31
C SER A 59 9.57 -7.05 -6.06
N ASN A 60 10.17 -8.20 -5.75
CA ASN A 60 9.62 -9.52 -6.08
C ASN A 60 8.30 -9.82 -5.32
N THR A 61 7.58 -8.75 -4.93
CA THR A 61 6.29 -8.75 -4.27
C THR A 61 5.32 -9.47 -5.17
N SER A 62 4.71 -10.51 -4.61
CA SER A 62 3.82 -11.38 -5.37
C SER A 62 2.66 -10.55 -5.93
N PRO A 63 2.25 -10.76 -7.20
CA PRO A 63 0.98 -10.26 -7.76
C PRO A 63 -0.23 -10.51 -6.83
N ARG A 64 -0.10 -11.52 -5.95
CA ARG A 64 -1.04 -11.80 -4.87
C ARG A 64 -1.22 -10.65 -3.87
N LEU A 65 -0.16 -9.93 -3.49
CA LEU A 65 -0.26 -8.83 -2.51
C LEU A 65 -0.98 -7.62 -3.12
N LEU A 66 -0.67 -7.29 -4.38
CA LEU A 66 -1.40 -6.27 -5.14
C LEU A 66 -2.90 -6.64 -5.25
N GLN A 67 -3.20 -7.89 -5.61
CA GLN A 67 -4.58 -8.38 -5.66
C GLN A 67 -5.30 -8.19 -4.31
N GLN A 68 -4.66 -8.57 -3.21
CA GLN A 68 -5.24 -8.43 -1.88
C GLN A 68 -5.47 -6.97 -1.48
N CYS A 69 -4.57 -6.06 -1.86
CA CYS A 69 -4.75 -4.63 -1.65
C CYS A 69 -5.94 -4.11 -2.46
N ASN A 70 -6.06 -4.50 -3.73
CA ASN A 70 -7.16 -4.12 -4.61
C ASN A 70 -8.52 -4.66 -4.14
N GLU A 71 -8.57 -5.89 -3.64
CA GLU A 71 -9.78 -6.44 -3.02
C GLU A 71 -10.20 -5.63 -1.77
N TYR A 72 -9.24 -5.19 -0.96
CA TYR A 72 -9.51 -4.35 0.20
C TYR A 72 -10.04 -2.96 -0.22
N LEU A 73 -9.38 -2.30 -1.16
CA LEU A 73 -9.77 -0.99 -1.69
C LEU A 73 -11.18 -1.03 -2.30
N GLN A 74 -11.49 -2.07 -3.09
CA GLN A 74 -12.82 -2.23 -3.69
C GLN A 74 -13.94 -2.33 -2.65
N ARG A 75 -13.71 -3.07 -1.55
CA ARG A 75 -14.67 -3.17 -0.44
C ARG A 75 -14.89 -1.84 0.28
N MET A 76 -13.88 -0.99 0.28
CA MET A 76 -13.93 0.36 0.86
C MET A 76 -14.40 1.43 -0.15
N GLY A 77 -14.82 1.03 -1.36
CA GLY A 77 -15.25 1.95 -2.42
C GLY A 77 -14.13 2.85 -2.94
N GLN A 78 -12.87 2.47 -2.77
CA GLN A 78 -11.69 3.18 -3.25
C GLN A 78 -11.28 2.69 -4.65
N PRO A 79 -10.60 3.52 -5.46
CA PRO A 79 -10.08 3.09 -6.76
C PRO A 79 -9.05 1.97 -6.60
N LEU A 80 -8.93 1.11 -7.60
CA LEU A 80 -7.90 0.07 -7.60
C LEU A 80 -6.53 0.71 -7.84
N ILE A 81 -5.48 0.09 -7.30
CA ILE A 81 -4.09 0.41 -7.64
C ILE A 81 -3.89 -0.05 -9.08
N ASP A 82 -3.76 0.92 -9.99
CA ASP A 82 -3.43 0.69 -11.39
C ASP A 82 -1.93 0.82 -11.57
N VAL A 83 -1.29 -0.32 -11.79
CA VAL A 83 0.15 -0.41 -12.04
C VAL A 83 0.46 -0.39 -13.55
N TYR A 84 -0.55 -0.19 -14.41
CA TYR A 84 -0.39 -0.09 -15.87
C TYR A 84 -0.39 1.36 -16.40
N GLY A 85 -0.47 2.35 -15.52
CA GLY A 85 -0.64 3.75 -15.91
C GLY A 85 0.65 4.55 -15.98
N GLU A 86 1.68 4.12 -16.72
CA GLU A 86 2.73 5.03 -17.23
C GLU A 86 3.60 4.38 -18.34
N GLU A 87 2.97 3.86 -19.40
CA GLU A 87 3.62 3.90 -20.71
C GLU A 87 3.20 5.21 -21.39
N PHE A 88 3.90 6.31 -21.07
CA PHE A 88 3.92 7.49 -21.94
C PHE A 88 4.56 7.07 -23.28
N TYR A 89 3.77 6.52 -24.19
CA TYR A 89 4.10 6.56 -25.61
C TYR A 89 3.88 8.01 -26.09
N GLU A 90 4.85 8.88 -25.81
CA GLU A 90 5.06 10.07 -26.65
C GLU A 90 5.80 9.62 -27.91
N ALA A 91 5.06 9.49 -29.01
CA ALA A 91 5.58 9.33 -30.36
C ALA A 91 5.12 10.49 -31.23
#